data_AF-A0A0C2CXW0-F1
#
_entry.id   AF-A0A0C2CXW0-F1
#
_cell.length_a   1.000
_cell.length_b   1.000
_cell.length_c   1.000
_cell.angle_alpha   90.00
_cell.angle_beta   90.00
_cell.angle_gamma   90.00
#
_symmetry.space_group_name_H-M   'P 1'
#
loop_
_entity.id
_entity.type
_entity.pdbx_description
1 polymer ?
#
loop_
_entity_poly.entity_id
_entity_poly.type
_entity_poly.pdbx_seq_one_letter_code
_entity_poly.pdbx_strand_id
1 'polypeptide(L)'
;MFAGALACGRGPLPDLGFGSADASGETAGTSPATSVGDDVDADADADAGPSTTSSSSGESTSTDAGDGDGDGDPGEGSSSEGPSTTSNPDTGPDTGPDTGPDGDGDSEDWGDDTWGIPPDVTNEPCDPLAQACFPTHKCVPYATQPNGSFWDANKCMPILGDKVWGEACTLDSPQNAQDDCNGDGFCWKLQWFEGEWHGTCVPFCVGPPQNLMCPVGWGCLFSGAIALCSKQCDPLIQDCPLDYGCYWSGNGFDCALTASPAGQGQACDDYTDCQPGLACVAKDLVPGCQGNDPNCCTQWCDLNEPDPCMAPLSCVAFFAPDEAPPMLADVGICIVP
;
A
#
# COMPACT_ATOMS: atom_id res chain seq x y z
N MET A 1 20.79 -24.61 -8.75
CA MET A 1 20.73 -23.23 -9.26
C MET A 1 19.57 -22.58 -8.54
N PHE A 2 19.87 -21.80 -7.51
CA PHE A 2 18.87 -21.17 -6.63
C PHE A 2 18.31 -19.93 -7.33
N ALA A 3 16.99 -19.83 -7.37
CA ALA A 3 16.26 -18.66 -7.83
C ALA A 3 16.24 -17.62 -6.69
N GLY A 4 16.74 -16.41 -6.98
CA GLY A 4 16.73 -15.29 -6.07
C GLY A 4 15.34 -14.65 -5.96
N ALA A 5 14.97 -14.31 -4.74
CA ALA A 5 13.80 -13.50 -4.41
C ALA A 5 13.93 -12.10 -5.04
N LEU A 6 12.89 -11.67 -5.75
CA LEU A 6 12.71 -10.29 -6.19
C LEU A 6 12.07 -9.52 -5.03
N ALA A 7 12.85 -8.64 -4.41
CA ALA A 7 12.39 -7.70 -3.38
C ALA A 7 11.49 -6.62 -4.00
N CYS A 8 10.35 -6.37 -3.36
CA CYS A 8 9.42 -5.29 -3.63
C CYS A 8 9.99 -3.94 -3.14
N GLY A 9 9.73 -2.87 -3.90
CA GLY A 9 9.66 -1.47 -3.43
C GLY A 9 10.86 -0.92 -2.65
N ARG A 10 11.91 -0.54 -3.36
CA ARG A 10 13.05 0.21 -2.81
C ARG A 10 12.59 1.66 -2.59
N GLY A 11 12.40 2.09 -1.35
CA GLY A 11 12.16 3.50 -1.02
C GLY A 11 13.30 4.39 -1.55
N PRO A 12 13.02 5.64 -1.96
CA PRO A 12 13.95 6.44 -2.76
C PRO A 12 14.83 7.34 -1.88
N LEU A 13 15.57 6.74 -0.96
CA LEU A 13 16.86 7.20 -0.43
C LEU A 13 17.63 5.91 -0.11
N PRO A 14 18.95 5.81 -0.35
CA PRO A 14 19.66 4.56 -0.11
C PRO A 14 19.61 4.21 1.38
N ASP A 15 18.76 3.24 1.70
CA ASP A 15 18.79 2.42 2.91
C ASP A 15 18.49 3.17 4.23
N LEU A 16 17.33 3.85 4.30
CA LEU A 16 16.86 4.44 5.57
C LEU A 16 16.41 3.40 6.63
N GLY A 17 16.49 2.09 6.32
CA GLY A 17 16.28 1.01 7.29
C GLY A 17 15.00 1.15 8.11
N PHE A 18 13.87 1.45 7.47
CA PHE A 18 12.59 1.45 8.15
C PHE A 18 12.30 0.03 8.66
N GLY A 19 11.98 -0.08 9.95
CA GLY A 19 11.63 -1.33 10.60
C GLY A 19 10.65 -2.13 9.75
N SER A 20 11.11 -3.29 9.28
CA SER A 20 10.29 -4.21 8.52
C SER A 20 9.56 -5.10 9.52
N ALA A 21 8.23 -5.13 9.44
CA ALA A 21 7.41 -6.09 10.15
C ALA A 21 7.67 -7.50 9.59
N ASP A 22 8.76 -8.13 10.03
CA ASP A 22 8.97 -9.55 9.83
C ASP A 22 8.05 -10.29 10.80
N ALA A 23 7.01 -10.92 10.25
CA ALA A 23 6.13 -11.83 10.96
C ALA A 23 6.94 -13.01 11.51
N SER A 24 7.44 -12.90 12.74
CA SER A 24 8.07 -14.00 13.46
C SER A 24 7.00 -15.01 13.85
N GLY A 25 6.92 -16.09 13.07
CA GLY A 25 6.12 -17.26 13.39
C GLY A 25 6.64 -17.96 14.65
N GLU A 26 5.84 -17.91 15.72
CA GLU A 26 6.03 -18.75 16.90
C GLU A 26 5.74 -20.22 16.55
N THR A 27 6.79 -21.02 16.37
CA THR A 27 6.66 -22.48 16.41
C THR A 27 6.43 -22.92 17.85
N ALA A 28 5.27 -23.52 18.09
CA ALA A 28 4.86 -24.15 19.34
C ALA A 28 5.89 -25.19 19.83
N GLY A 29 6.55 -24.89 20.95
CA GLY A 29 7.37 -25.83 21.71
C GLY A 29 6.53 -26.60 22.72
N THR A 30 6.37 -27.90 22.46
CA THR A 30 5.76 -28.89 23.34
C THR A 30 6.58 -29.10 24.62
N SER A 31 5.92 -29.08 25.78
CA SER A 31 6.46 -29.48 27.09
C SER A 31 7.02 -30.91 27.07
N PRO A 32 8.00 -31.22 27.94
CA PRO A 32 7.62 -32.17 28.99
C PRO A 32 8.23 -31.88 30.37
N ALA A 33 7.68 -32.61 31.32
CA ALA A 33 7.80 -32.48 32.76
C ALA A 33 9.09 -33.08 33.37
N THR A 34 9.45 -32.52 34.53
CA THR A 34 9.97 -33.17 35.76
C THR A 34 11.16 -34.15 35.70
N SER A 35 12.26 -33.68 36.28
CA SER A 35 13.13 -34.31 37.31
C SER A 35 13.38 -35.82 37.29
N VAL A 36 14.67 -36.21 37.27
CA VAL A 36 15.43 -36.99 38.29
C VAL A 36 16.75 -37.43 37.65
N GLY A 37 17.88 -37.36 38.38
CA GLY A 37 19.00 -38.30 38.19
C GLY A 37 20.39 -37.70 37.99
N ASP A 38 21.10 -37.64 39.11
CA ASP A 38 22.52 -37.84 39.38
C ASP A 38 23.57 -38.17 38.28
N ASP A 39 24.76 -37.65 38.58
CA ASP A 39 26.10 -38.28 38.52
C ASP A 39 27.07 -38.07 37.33
N VAL A 40 28.31 -37.80 37.78
CA VAL A 40 29.68 -38.05 37.25
C VAL A 40 30.34 -37.17 36.18
N ASP A 41 31.33 -36.41 36.67
CA ASP A 41 32.76 -36.37 36.28
C ASP A 41 33.15 -36.53 34.80
N ALA A 42 33.86 -35.53 34.25
CA ALA A 42 35.33 -35.60 34.07
C ALA A 42 35.85 -34.54 33.08
N ASP A 43 36.80 -33.76 33.60
CA ASP A 43 38.02 -33.19 33.01
C ASP A 43 38.24 -33.18 31.49
N ALA A 44 38.67 -32.00 31.01
CA ALA A 44 40.00 -31.72 30.41
C ALA A 44 39.86 -30.70 29.25
N ASP A 45 40.34 -29.46 29.36
CA ASP A 45 41.73 -28.95 29.42
C ASP A 45 42.23 -28.44 28.05
N ALA A 46 43.05 -27.40 28.14
CA ALA A 46 43.91 -26.76 27.14
C ALA A 46 43.24 -25.92 26.02
N ASP A 47 43.29 -24.58 26.04
CA ASP A 47 44.46 -23.68 25.95
C ASP A 47 45.00 -23.55 24.51
N ALA A 48 44.87 -22.33 23.97
CA ALA A 48 45.90 -21.57 23.25
C ALA A 48 45.26 -20.57 22.27
N GLY A 49 45.28 -19.28 22.63
CA GLY A 49 45.44 -18.22 21.63
C GLY A 49 46.91 -18.07 21.24
N PRO A 50 47.35 -16.92 20.74
CA PRO A 50 46.79 -16.09 19.66
C PRO A 50 47.88 -15.88 18.57
N SER A 51 47.57 -15.16 17.48
CA SER A 51 48.45 -14.10 16.89
C SER A 51 48.17 -13.84 15.40
N THR A 52 47.76 -12.61 15.15
CA THR A 52 48.24 -11.66 14.12
C THR A 52 48.99 -12.18 12.88
N THR A 53 48.55 -11.71 11.71
CA THR A 53 49.46 -11.34 10.61
C THR A 53 48.83 -10.27 9.71
N SER A 54 49.67 -9.34 9.29
CA SER A 54 49.38 -8.11 8.55
C SER A 54 49.48 -8.29 7.03
N SER A 55 49.22 -7.18 6.31
CA SER A 55 49.52 -6.89 4.88
C SER A 55 48.37 -7.22 3.91
N SER A 56 48.03 -6.42 2.90
CA SER A 56 48.80 -5.38 2.18
C SER A 56 47.89 -4.36 1.50
N SER A 57 48.44 -3.16 1.35
CA SER A 57 48.01 -2.02 0.53
C SER A 57 47.90 -2.36 -0.96
N GLY A 58 46.95 -1.72 -1.65
CA GLY A 58 46.83 -1.71 -3.11
C GLY A 58 46.20 -0.39 -3.55
N GLU A 59 47.05 0.57 -3.87
CA GLU A 59 46.74 1.87 -4.45
C GLU A 59 46.49 1.73 -5.95
N SER A 60 45.48 2.43 -6.49
CA SER A 60 45.39 2.76 -7.91
C SER A 60 44.62 4.07 -8.08
N THR A 61 45.39 5.11 -8.32
CA THR A 61 44.99 6.40 -8.88
C THR A 61 44.74 6.25 -10.38
N SER A 62 43.67 6.87 -10.88
CA SER A 62 43.60 7.41 -12.26
C SER A 62 42.48 8.44 -12.34
N THR A 63 42.89 9.65 -12.66
CA THR A 63 42.14 10.84 -13.05
C THR A 63 41.57 10.69 -14.47
N ASP A 64 40.35 11.20 -14.73
CA ASP A 64 40.15 12.09 -15.89
C ASP A 64 38.88 12.95 -15.73
N ALA A 65 38.99 14.18 -16.19
CA ALA A 65 38.00 15.25 -16.13
C ALA A 65 37.41 15.48 -17.53
N GLY A 66 36.20 16.03 -17.63
CA GLY A 66 35.65 16.43 -18.92
C GLY A 66 34.25 17.04 -18.83
N ASP A 67 34.23 18.36 -18.67
CA ASP A 67 33.09 19.26 -18.82
C ASP A 67 32.43 19.20 -20.21
N GLY A 68 31.15 19.59 -20.28
CA GLY A 68 30.42 19.80 -21.53
C GLY A 68 29.08 20.52 -21.34
N ASP A 69 29.14 21.84 -21.23
CA ASP A 69 28.02 22.79 -21.32
C ASP A 69 27.28 22.74 -22.66
N GLY A 70 25.99 23.12 -22.64
CA GLY A 70 25.19 23.32 -23.84
C GLY A 70 23.85 24.02 -23.59
N ASP A 71 23.89 25.34 -23.42
CA ASP A 71 22.76 26.28 -23.49
C ASP A 71 22.10 26.36 -24.89
N GLY A 72 20.79 26.66 -24.95
CA GLY A 72 20.12 27.02 -26.22
C GLY A 72 18.58 27.16 -26.18
N ASP A 73 18.10 28.28 -25.65
CA ASP A 73 16.73 28.85 -25.61
C ASP A 73 16.19 29.34 -27.01
N PRO A 74 15.09 30.13 -27.14
CA PRO A 74 13.63 29.87 -27.07
C PRO A 74 12.89 30.00 -28.43
N GLY A 75 11.56 29.81 -28.45
CA GLY A 75 10.69 30.28 -29.54
C GLY A 75 9.19 30.38 -29.19
N GLU A 76 8.70 31.61 -29.08
CA GLU A 76 7.32 32.09 -28.84
C GLU A 76 6.27 31.70 -29.92
N GLY A 77 4.96 31.81 -29.60
CA GLY A 77 3.96 32.12 -30.64
C GLY A 77 2.47 31.81 -30.39
N SER A 78 1.81 32.66 -29.59
CA SER A 78 0.40 33.13 -29.56
C SER A 78 -0.74 32.59 -30.48
N SER A 79 -1.95 32.59 -29.86
CA SER A 79 -3.26 33.09 -30.36
C SER A 79 -4.35 32.13 -30.92
N SER A 80 -5.40 31.96 -30.09
CA SER A 80 -6.83 32.41 -30.23
C SER A 80 -7.75 31.98 -31.40
N GLU A 81 -9.06 31.92 -31.03
CA GLU A 81 -10.31 31.76 -31.81
C GLU A 81 -10.72 30.28 -32.03
N GLY A 82 -11.92 29.78 -31.72
CA GLY A 82 -13.27 30.33 -31.54
C GLY A 82 -14.25 29.38 -32.28
N PRO A 83 -15.44 29.01 -31.73
CA PRO A 83 -16.20 27.85 -32.20
C PRO A 83 -17.13 28.20 -33.39
N SER A 84 -17.38 27.22 -34.27
CA SER A 84 -18.45 27.29 -35.27
C SER A 84 -19.45 26.16 -35.07
N THR A 85 -20.62 26.52 -34.55
CA THR A 85 -21.87 25.77 -34.66
C THR A 85 -22.51 26.09 -36.02
N THR A 86 -23.05 25.08 -36.70
CA THR A 86 -24.13 25.32 -37.67
C THR A 86 -25.06 24.12 -37.73
N SER A 87 -26.32 24.43 -37.44
CA SER A 87 -27.50 23.58 -37.44
C SER A 87 -27.94 23.20 -38.84
N ASN A 88 -28.63 22.07 -38.98
CA ASN A 88 -29.65 21.92 -40.02
C ASN A 88 -30.80 21.01 -39.53
N PRO A 89 -32.06 21.46 -39.57
CA PRO A 89 -33.25 20.64 -39.32
C PRO A 89 -33.99 20.33 -40.63
N ASP A 90 -34.69 19.19 -40.69
CA ASP A 90 -35.93 19.00 -41.46
C ASP A 90 -36.52 17.63 -41.09
N THR A 91 -37.60 17.56 -40.29
CA THR A 91 -39.03 17.66 -40.63
C THR A 91 -39.60 16.53 -41.50
N GLY A 92 -40.64 15.88 -40.96
CA GLY A 92 -41.60 15.08 -41.73
C GLY A 92 -42.05 13.78 -41.05
N PRO A 93 -43.19 13.77 -40.32
CA PRO A 93 -43.86 12.55 -39.88
C PRO A 93 -44.84 12.07 -40.95
N ASP A 94 -44.97 10.75 -41.13
CA ASP A 94 -46.10 10.19 -41.87
C ASP A 94 -46.74 9.03 -41.11
N THR A 95 -48.06 9.04 -41.15
CA THR A 95 -49.02 8.30 -40.35
C THR A 95 -49.74 7.29 -41.25
N GLY A 96 -49.98 6.07 -40.76
CA GLY A 96 -50.98 5.20 -41.41
C GLY A 96 -50.93 3.74 -40.96
N PRO A 97 -52.00 3.20 -40.35
CA PRO A 97 -52.08 1.82 -39.86
C PRO A 97 -52.68 0.88 -40.90
N ASP A 98 -52.34 -0.42 -40.86
CA ASP A 98 -53.15 -1.46 -41.49
C ASP A 98 -53.09 -2.78 -40.72
N THR A 99 -54.20 -3.51 -40.78
CA THR A 99 -54.71 -4.51 -39.84
C THR A 99 -54.63 -5.95 -40.37
N GLY A 100 -53.98 -6.87 -39.61
CA GLY A 100 -54.21 -8.34 -39.48
C GLY A 100 -54.28 -9.26 -40.74
N PRO A 101 -54.42 -10.61 -40.60
CA PRO A 101 -54.49 -11.45 -39.39
C PRO A 101 -53.55 -12.69 -39.39
N ASP A 102 -53.47 -13.32 -38.21
CA ASP A 102 -53.21 -14.72 -37.82
C ASP A 102 -52.68 -15.74 -38.86
N GLY A 103 -51.56 -16.36 -38.49
CA GLY A 103 -51.07 -17.62 -39.05
C GLY A 103 -50.32 -18.41 -37.98
N ASP A 104 -51.04 -19.27 -37.26
CA ASP A 104 -50.48 -20.34 -36.41
C ASP A 104 -49.60 -21.28 -37.24
N GLY A 105 -48.40 -21.54 -36.75
CA GLY A 105 -47.45 -22.50 -37.29
C GLY A 105 -46.43 -22.89 -36.24
N ASP A 106 -46.80 -23.88 -35.41
CA ASP A 106 -45.90 -24.64 -34.55
C ASP A 106 -44.65 -25.10 -35.31
N SER A 107 -43.48 -24.90 -34.70
CA SER A 107 -42.38 -25.87 -34.53
C SER A 107 -41.00 -25.23 -34.67
N GLU A 108 -40.14 -25.59 -33.72
CA GLU A 108 -38.71 -25.27 -33.60
C GLU A 108 -38.40 -23.99 -32.81
N ASP A 109 -38.73 -24.02 -31.51
CA ASP A 109 -38.05 -23.25 -30.47
C ASP A 109 -36.61 -23.77 -30.31
N TRP A 110 -35.78 -23.39 -31.28
CA TRP A 110 -34.32 -23.41 -31.19
C TRP A 110 -33.86 -21.95 -31.24
N GLY A 111 -33.89 -21.28 -30.09
CA GLY A 111 -33.24 -19.97 -29.95
C GLY A 111 -33.87 -19.07 -28.90
N ASP A 112 -33.89 -19.47 -27.63
CA ASP A 112 -34.07 -18.53 -26.53
C ASP A 112 -32.72 -17.86 -26.21
N ASP A 113 -32.43 -16.81 -26.98
CA ASP A 113 -32.11 -15.48 -26.47
C ASP A 113 -31.39 -15.37 -25.11
N THR A 114 -30.13 -15.81 -25.06
CA THR A 114 -29.17 -15.33 -24.04
C THR A 114 -28.59 -13.94 -24.35
N TRP A 115 -29.25 -13.17 -25.23
CA TRP A 115 -28.90 -11.79 -25.55
C TRP A 115 -29.47 -10.84 -24.47
N GLY A 116 -28.92 -10.93 -23.25
CA GLY A 116 -29.31 -10.02 -22.17
C GLY A 116 -28.94 -10.45 -20.75
N ILE A 117 -28.54 -11.70 -20.52
CA ILE A 117 -28.01 -12.12 -19.24
C ILE A 117 -26.48 -12.00 -19.32
N PRO A 118 -25.85 -11.03 -18.61
CA PRO A 118 -24.40 -10.98 -18.56
C PRO A 118 -23.89 -12.32 -18.03
N PRO A 119 -22.79 -12.87 -18.58
CA PRO A 119 -22.26 -14.14 -18.11
C PRO A 119 -22.00 -14.05 -16.60
N ASP A 120 -22.43 -15.08 -15.87
CA ASP A 120 -22.14 -15.18 -14.45
C ASP A 120 -20.64 -15.44 -14.27
N VAL A 121 -19.87 -14.36 -14.15
CA VAL A 121 -18.44 -14.39 -13.84
C VAL A 121 -18.18 -14.40 -12.33
N THR A 122 -19.20 -14.67 -11.53
CA THR A 122 -19.05 -14.71 -10.07
C THR A 122 -18.04 -15.78 -9.70
N ASN A 123 -17.07 -15.41 -8.87
CA ASN A 123 -15.91 -16.22 -8.47
C ASN A 123 -14.80 -16.41 -9.53
N GLU A 124 -14.91 -15.81 -10.71
CA GLU A 124 -13.79 -15.83 -11.66
C GLU A 124 -12.61 -15.00 -11.13
N PRO A 125 -11.36 -15.48 -11.28
CA PRO A 125 -10.19 -14.73 -10.85
C PRO A 125 -10.04 -13.45 -11.66
N CYS A 126 -9.57 -12.39 -11.02
CA CYS A 126 -9.47 -11.06 -11.63
C CYS A 126 -8.21 -10.32 -11.19
N ASP A 127 -7.82 -9.34 -12.00
CA ASP A 127 -6.75 -8.39 -11.66
C ASP A 127 -7.35 -7.20 -10.88
N PRO A 128 -6.94 -6.98 -9.61
CA PRO A 128 -7.51 -5.92 -8.78
C PRO A 128 -7.08 -4.52 -9.21
N LEU A 129 -5.91 -4.35 -9.84
CA LEU A 129 -5.45 -3.06 -10.35
C LEU A 129 -6.16 -2.66 -11.64
N ALA A 130 -6.54 -3.65 -12.45
CA ALA A 130 -7.29 -3.43 -13.68
C ALA A 130 -8.82 -3.42 -13.48
N GLN A 131 -9.32 -3.85 -12.31
CA GLN A 131 -10.74 -4.13 -12.06
C GLN A 131 -11.34 -4.96 -13.21
N ALA A 132 -10.65 -6.05 -13.57
CA ALA A 132 -10.94 -6.85 -14.76
C ALA A 132 -12.16 -7.78 -14.58
N CYS A 133 -13.32 -7.20 -14.26
CA CYS A 133 -14.61 -7.87 -14.11
C CYS A 133 -15.65 -7.29 -15.07
N PHE A 134 -16.78 -7.96 -15.22
CA PHE A 134 -17.93 -7.37 -15.90
C PHE A 134 -18.43 -6.11 -15.16
N PRO A 135 -19.06 -5.13 -15.84
CA PRO A 135 -19.48 -3.88 -15.19
C PRO A 135 -20.46 -4.03 -14.02
N THR A 136 -21.14 -5.18 -13.90
CA THR A 136 -22.04 -5.53 -12.79
C THR A 136 -21.32 -6.18 -11.61
N HIS A 137 -19.99 -6.33 -11.71
CA HIS A 137 -19.13 -7.01 -10.75
C HIS A 137 -17.93 -6.14 -10.43
N LYS A 138 -17.31 -6.43 -9.29
CA LYS A 138 -16.07 -5.79 -8.84
C LYS A 138 -15.05 -6.84 -8.44
N CYS A 139 -13.77 -6.51 -8.62
CA CYS A 139 -12.68 -7.42 -8.29
C CYS A 139 -12.27 -7.23 -6.83
N VAL A 140 -12.69 -8.15 -5.96
CA VAL A 140 -12.50 -8.03 -4.51
C VAL A 140 -11.49 -9.06 -4.00
N PRO A 141 -10.72 -8.73 -2.94
CA PRO A 141 -9.88 -9.71 -2.26
C PRO A 141 -10.73 -10.75 -1.54
N TYR A 142 -10.26 -11.99 -1.50
CA TYR A 142 -10.83 -13.07 -0.71
C TYR A 142 -9.73 -13.97 -0.11
N ALA A 143 -10.10 -14.74 0.91
CA ALA A 143 -9.25 -15.76 1.51
C ALA A 143 -9.58 -17.14 0.90
N THR A 144 -8.60 -17.82 0.30
CA THR A 144 -8.79 -19.16 -0.29
C THR A 144 -8.93 -20.24 0.76
N GLN A 145 -8.26 -20.08 1.90
CA GLN A 145 -8.26 -21.06 2.97
C GLN A 145 -9.47 -20.86 3.91
N PRO A 146 -10.14 -21.95 4.33
CA PRO A 146 -11.11 -21.88 5.41
C PRO A 146 -10.45 -21.31 6.68
N ASN A 147 -11.03 -20.25 7.24
CA ASN A 147 -10.49 -19.52 8.39
C ASN A 147 -9.10 -18.88 8.16
N GLY A 148 -8.69 -18.67 6.90
CA GLY A 148 -7.49 -17.91 6.59
C GLY A 148 -7.60 -16.48 7.14
N SER A 149 -6.56 -16.04 7.87
CA SER A 149 -6.47 -14.67 8.40
C SER A 149 -6.00 -13.65 7.37
N PHE A 150 -5.70 -14.09 6.15
CA PHE A 150 -5.07 -13.28 5.11
C PHE A 150 -5.84 -13.38 3.80
N TRP A 151 -5.94 -12.24 3.13
CA TRP A 151 -6.39 -12.13 1.75
C TRP A 151 -5.27 -12.57 0.82
N ASP A 152 -5.51 -13.59 0.02
CA ASP A 152 -4.46 -14.25 -0.77
C ASP A 152 -4.85 -14.42 -2.25
N ALA A 153 -6.08 -14.08 -2.62
CA ALA A 153 -6.54 -14.09 -4.00
C ALA A 153 -7.62 -13.02 -4.27
N ASN A 154 -7.96 -12.81 -5.54
CA ASN A 154 -9.00 -11.90 -5.98
C ASN A 154 -10.00 -12.61 -6.87
N LYS A 155 -11.27 -12.21 -6.78
CA LYS A 155 -12.34 -12.75 -7.63
C LYS A 155 -13.41 -11.70 -7.93
N CYS A 156 -14.13 -11.89 -9.04
CA CYS A 156 -15.26 -11.05 -9.39
C CYS A 156 -16.47 -11.40 -8.52
N MET A 157 -17.02 -10.38 -7.85
CA MET A 157 -18.26 -10.49 -7.07
C MET A 157 -19.31 -9.51 -7.58
N PRO A 158 -20.60 -9.89 -7.62
CA PRO A 158 -21.67 -8.99 -7.98
C PRO A 158 -21.69 -7.73 -7.11
N ILE A 159 -21.98 -6.59 -7.73
CA ILE A 159 -22.24 -5.35 -7.00
C ILE A 159 -23.67 -5.42 -6.47
N LEU A 160 -23.83 -5.70 -5.18
CA LEU A 160 -25.13 -5.80 -4.51
C LEU A 160 -25.47 -4.60 -3.62
N GLY A 161 -24.46 -3.78 -3.29
CA GLY A 161 -24.59 -2.63 -2.42
C GLY A 161 -24.45 -1.29 -3.13
N ASP A 162 -24.82 -0.24 -2.42
CA ASP A 162 -24.78 1.16 -2.86
C ASP A 162 -23.96 2.07 -1.93
N LYS A 163 -23.38 1.51 -0.87
CA LYS A 163 -22.59 2.28 0.10
C LYS A 163 -21.33 2.86 -0.52
N VAL A 164 -21.11 4.14 -0.26
CA VAL A 164 -19.96 4.89 -0.77
C VAL A 164 -18.78 4.81 0.20
N TRP A 165 -17.62 5.30 -0.24
CA TRP A 165 -16.41 5.29 0.56
C TRP A 165 -16.59 5.99 1.92
N GLY A 166 -16.05 5.39 2.98
CA GLY A 166 -16.15 5.89 4.34
C GLY A 166 -17.41 5.45 5.10
N GLU A 167 -18.40 4.87 4.42
CA GLU A 167 -19.58 4.30 5.09
C GLU A 167 -19.29 2.94 5.71
N ALA A 168 -19.98 2.63 6.81
CA ALA A 168 -19.86 1.34 7.48
C ALA A 168 -20.48 0.25 6.60
N CYS A 169 -19.75 -0.83 6.36
CA CYS A 169 -20.15 -1.96 5.51
C CYS A 169 -20.21 -3.26 6.29
N THR A 170 -20.86 -4.25 5.69
CA THR A 170 -20.79 -5.65 6.13
C THR A 170 -20.14 -6.51 5.05
N LEU A 171 -19.51 -7.59 5.49
CA LEU A 171 -19.00 -8.64 4.63
C LEU A 171 -19.62 -9.97 5.06
N ASP A 172 -20.10 -10.75 4.10
CA ASP A 172 -20.66 -12.07 4.36
C ASP A 172 -19.62 -12.99 5.03
N SER A 173 -18.46 -13.13 4.39
CA SER A 173 -17.30 -13.84 4.94
C SER A 173 -16.05 -13.51 4.12
N PRO A 174 -14.83 -13.64 4.69
CA PRO A 174 -13.59 -13.48 3.94
C PRO A 174 -13.45 -14.43 2.74
N GLN A 175 -14.11 -15.58 2.78
CA GLN A 175 -14.08 -16.56 1.68
C GLN A 175 -15.09 -16.22 0.56
N ASN A 176 -16.30 -15.80 0.94
CA ASN A 176 -17.31 -15.42 -0.04
C ASN A 176 -17.02 -14.05 -0.65
N ALA A 177 -16.43 -13.13 0.13
CA ALA A 177 -16.07 -11.77 -0.27
C ALA A 177 -17.23 -10.92 -0.82
N GLN A 178 -18.48 -11.30 -0.57
CA GLN A 178 -19.63 -10.46 -0.88
C GLN A 178 -19.80 -9.40 0.20
N ASP A 179 -19.77 -8.13 -0.20
CA ASP A 179 -20.05 -6.99 0.67
C ASP A 179 -21.23 -6.15 0.14
N ASP A 180 -21.57 -5.11 0.89
CA ASP A 180 -22.59 -4.11 0.56
C ASP A 180 -22.02 -2.72 0.18
N CYS A 181 -20.75 -2.65 -0.21
CA CYS A 181 -20.17 -1.47 -0.85
C CYS A 181 -20.56 -1.40 -2.33
N ASN A 182 -20.57 -0.18 -2.88
CA ASN A 182 -20.82 0.05 -4.30
C ASN A 182 -19.70 -0.51 -5.21
N GLY A 183 -19.82 -0.27 -6.52
CA GLY A 183 -18.87 -0.77 -7.52
C GLY A 183 -17.46 -0.15 -7.45
N ASP A 184 -17.29 0.96 -6.74
CA ASP A 184 -16.03 1.71 -6.70
C ASP A 184 -15.14 1.31 -5.51
N GLY A 185 -15.56 0.33 -4.71
CA GLY A 185 -14.85 -0.06 -3.51
C GLY A 185 -15.27 -1.39 -2.93
N PHE A 186 -14.68 -1.73 -1.79
CA PHE A 186 -14.96 -2.97 -1.07
C PHE A 186 -14.82 -2.79 0.44
N CYS A 187 -15.36 -3.73 1.21
CA CYS A 187 -15.38 -3.65 2.65
C CYS A 187 -14.00 -3.98 3.27
N TRP A 188 -13.43 -3.03 4.01
CA TRP A 188 -12.09 -3.14 4.61
C TRP A 188 -12.08 -2.86 6.12
N LYS A 189 -10.93 -3.08 6.77
CA LYS A 189 -10.75 -2.98 8.24
C LYS A 189 -11.80 -3.79 8.99
N LEU A 190 -11.93 -5.06 8.60
CA LEU A 190 -12.97 -5.93 9.13
C LEU A 190 -12.80 -6.20 10.62
N GLN A 191 -13.91 -6.18 11.33
CA GLN A 191 -14.05 -6.54 12.74
C GLN A 191 -15.20 -7.53 12.86
N TRP A 192 -14.98 -8.58 13.65
CA TRP A 192 -16.01 -9.56 13.95
C TRP A 192 -16.86 -9.07 15.13
N PHE A 193 -18.14 -8.83 14.90
CA PHE A 193 -19.07 -8.37 15.91
C PHE A 193 -20.42 -9.10 15.73
N GLU A 194 -20.94 -9.67 16.83
CA GLU A 194 -22.26 -10.34 16.88
C GLU A 194 -22.55 -11.41 15.80
N GLY A 195 -21.51 -12.02 15.24
CA GLY A 195 -21.67 -13.08 14.22
C GLY A 195 -21.56 -12.59 12.77
N GLU A 196 -21.22 -11.32 12.58
CA GLU A 196 -21.07 -10.67 11.27
C GLU A 196 -19.71 -9.96 11.19
N TRP A 197 -19.21 -9.79 9.96
CA TRP A 197 -18.05 -8.96 9.70
C TRP A 197 -18.50 -7.55 9.36
N HIS A 198 -17.97 -6.57 10.11
CA HIS A 198 -18.23 -5.15 9.90
C HIS A 198 -16.94 -4.45 9.49
N GLY A 199 -17.03 -3.45 8.62
CA GLY A 199 -15.89 -2.69 8.18
C GLY A 199 -16.26 -1.29 7.68
N THR A 200 -15.43 -0.75 6.81
CA THR A 200 -15.68 0.52 6.11
C THR A 200 -15.39 0.35 4.62
N CYS A 201 -16.25 0.90 3.76
CA CYS A 201 -16.01 0.89 2.33
C CYS A 201 -14.79 1.73 1.98
N VAL A 202 -13.84 1.15 1.25
CA VAL A 202 -12.64 1.84 0.75
C VAL A 202 -12.58 1.80 -0.77
N PRO A 203 -12.02 2.82 -1.44
CA PRO A 203 -11.88 2.80 -2.89
C PRO A 203 -10.88 1.73 -3.34
N PHE A 204 -11.08 1.20 -4.55
CA PHE A 204 -10.03 0.42 -5.21
C PHE A 204 -8.85 1.31 -5.60
N CYS A 205 -7.65 0.80 -5.40
CA CYS A 205 -6.49 1.35 -6.08
C CYS A 205 -6.39 0.71 -7.47
N VAL A 206 -6.37 1.55 -8.51
CA VAL A 206 -6.42 1.10 -9.90
C VAL A 206 -5.28 1.70 -10.73
N GLY A 207 -5.03 1.13 -11.91
CA GLY A 207 -4.03 1.63 -12.84
C GLY A 207 -2.79 0.73 -12.92
N PRO A 208 -1.86 1.02 -13.84
CA PRO A 208 -0.66 0.21 -14.00
C PRO A 208 0.22 0.32 -12.74
N PRO A 209 1.02 -0.73 -12.41
CA PRO A 209 1.88 -0.72 -11.22
C PRO A 209 2.84 0.47 -11.09
N GLN A 210 3.17 1.12 -12.21
CA GLN A 210 4.06 2.29 -12.26
C GLN A 210 3.32 3.63 -12.13
N ASN A 211 1.99 3.63 -12.17
CA ASN A 211 1.16 4.83 -12.07
C ASN A 211 -0.19 4.45 -11.46
N LEU A 212 -0.15 4.07 -10.19
CA LEU A 212 -1.31 3.72 -9.39
C LEU A 212 -2.13 4.98 -9.08
N MET A 213 -3.45 4.86 -9.16
CA MET A 213 -4.39 5.96 -9.06
C MET A 213 -5.33 5.76 -7.88
N CYS A 214 -5.47 6.84 -7.11
CA CYS A 214 -6.43 6.97 -6.02
C CYS A 214 -7.12 8.35 -6.09
N PRO A 215 -8.26 8.53 -5.40
CA PRO A 215 -8.84 9.85 -5.22
C PRO A 215 -7.83 10.85 -4.63
N VAL A 216 -8.00 12.14 -4.90
CA VAL A 216 -7.11 13.18 -4.36
C VAL A 216 -7.05 13.11 -2.83
N GLY A 217 -5.85 13.12 -2.26
CA GLY A 217 -5.61 12.97 -0.81
C GLY A 217 -5.62 11.51 -0.32
N TRP A 218 -5.63 10.54 -1.24
CA TRP A 218 -5.53 9.12 -0.92
C TRP A 218 -4.29 8.51 -1.58
N GLY A 219 -3.68 7.59 -0.86
CA GLY A 219 -2.54 6.81 -1.31
C GLY A 219 -2.97 5.39 -1.66
N CYS A 220 -2.26 4.78 -2.60
CA CYS A 220 -2.48 3.38 -2.93
C CYS A 220 -1.69 2.47 -1.98
N LEU A 221 -2.41 1.58 -1.29
CA LEU A 221 -1.83 0.43 -0.63
C LEU A 221 -1.98 -0.79 -1.55
N PHE A 222 -0.87 -1.26 -2.09
CA PHE A 222 -0.82 -2.44 -2.94
C PHE A 222 0.15 -3.50 -2.39
N SER A 223 -0.39 -4.67 -2.03
CA SER A 223 0.40 -5.82 -1.57
C SER A 223 -0.38 -7.12 -1.80
N GLY A 224 0.13 -7.99 -2.67
CA GLY A 224 -0.50 -9.27 -2.99
C GLY A 224 -1.93 -9.08 -3.55
N ALA A 225 -2.93 -9.62 -2.85
CA ALA A 225 -4.34 -9.50 -3.21
C ALA A 225 -4.98 -8.16 -2.80
N ILE A 226 -4.28 -7.33 -2.02
CA ILE A 226 -4.79 -6.05 -1.53
C ILE A 226 -4.38 -4.93 -2.48
N ALA A 227 -5.38 -4.26 -3.06
CA ALA A 227 -5.22 -3.03 -3.84
C ALA A 227 -6.32 -2.04 -3.46
N LEU A 228 -6.03 -1.18 -2.48
CA LEU A 228 -7.00 -0.20 -1.98
C LEU A 228 -6.39 1.18 -1.90
N CYS A 229 -7.24 2.19 -1.99
CA CYS A 229 -6.88 3.53 -1.60
C CYS A 229 -7.11 3.67 -0.09
N SER A 230 -6.12 4.20 0.61
CA SER A 230 -6.24 4.63 2.01
C SER A 230 -6.12 6.14 2.07
N LYS A 231 -6.87 6.78 2.99
CA LYS A 231 -6.68 8.20 3.24
C LYS A 231 -5.26 8.38 3.73
N GLN A 232 -4.48 9.16 2.99
CA GLN A 232 -3.20 9.58 3.51
C GLN A 232 -3.43 10.62 4.59
N CYS A 233 -2.77 10.41 5.71
CA CYS A 233 -2.67 11.40 6.75
C CYS A 233 -1.40 12.22 6.54
N ASP A 234 -1.35 13.41 7.12
CA ASP A 234 -0.18 14.26 7.11
C ASP A 234 0.61 14.06 8.43
N PRO A 235 1.88 13.61 8.35
CA PRO A 235 2.69 13.34 9.53
C PRO A 235 3.04 14.59 10.34
N LEU A 236 2.97 15.80 9.76
CA LEU A 236 3.28 17.06 10.43
C LEU A 236 2.12 17.53 11.31
N ILE A 237 0.87 17.30 10.88
CA ILE A 237 -0.34 17.73 11.62
C ILE A 237 -1.05 16.60 12.37
N GLN A 238 -0.75 15.33 12.08
CA GLN A 238 -1.32 14.14 12.72
C GLN A 238 -2.86 14.12 12.65
N ASP A 239 -3.43 14.23 11.45
CA ASP A 239 -4.88 14.33 11.18
C ASP A 239 -5.62 12.98 11.23
N CYS A 240 -5.23 12.12 12.17
CA CYS A 240 -5.87 10.83 12.41
C CYS A 240 -6.98 10.89 13.47
N PRO A 241 -7.96 9.96 13.43
CA PRO A 241 -8.97 9.81 14.48
C PRO A 241 -8.35 9.56 15.87
N LEU A 242 -9.11 9.79 16.93
CA LEU A 242 -8.66 9.65 18.32
C LEU A 242 -8.00 8.27 18.57
N ASP A 243 -6.85 8.26 19.23
CA ASP A 243 -5.99 7.10 19.53
C ASP A 243 -5.23 6.48 18.33
N TYR A 244 -5.27 7.10 17.15
CA TYR A 244 -4.44 6.75 15.98
C TYR A 244 -3.36 7.80 15.75
N GLY A 245 -2.21 7.37 15.23
CA GLY A 245 -1.14 8.23 14.74
C GLY A 245 -0.97 8.09 13.23
N CYS A 246 -0.38 9.11 12.62
CA CYS A 246 -0.03 9.10 11.21
C CYS A 246 1.40 8.58 11.01
N TYR A 247 1.52 7.42 10.37
CA TYR A 247 2.80 6.71 10.23
C TYR A 247 3.10 6.33 8.79
N TRP A 248 4.38 6.30 8.45
CA TRP A 248 4.85 5.82 7.15
C TRP A 248 4.79 4.30 7.08
N SER A 249 3.94 3.76 6.20
CA SER A 249 3.71 2.32 6.01
C SER A 249 4.58 1.71 4.89
N GLY A 250 5.51 2.49 4.32
CA GLY A 250 6.38 2.07 3.21
C GLY A 250 5.94 2.57 1.83
N ASN A 251 4.63 2.77 1.63
CA ASN A 251 4.05 3.25 0.36
C ASN A 251 3.20 4.52 0.52
N GLY A 252 3.13 5.07 1.73
CA GLY A 252 2.30 6.21 2.07
C GLY A 252 2.25 6.41 3.59
N PHE A 253 1.63 7.52 3.98
CA PHE A 253 1.29 7.78 5.36
C PHE A 253 -0.12 7.26 5.65
N ASP A 254 -0.28 6.42 6.67
CA ASP A 254 -1.56 5.82 7.04
C ASP A 254 -1.84 6.01 8.53
N CYS A 255 -3.12 6.21 8.86
CA CYS A 255 -3.56 6.19 10.25
C CYS A 255 -3.55 4.77 10.80
N ALA A 256 -2.67 4.51 11.77
CA ALA A 256 -2.58 3.25 12.50
C ALA A 256 -2.69 3.47 14.02
N LEU A 257 -3.08 2.42 14.74
CA LEU A 257 -3.06 2.43 16.20
C LEU A 257 -1.61 2.49 16.67
N THR A 258 -1.33 3.38 17.62
CA THR A 258 -0.01 3.42 18.27
C THR A 258 0.14 2.22 19.18
N ALA A 259 1.10 1.35 18.91
CA ALA A 259 1.26 0.09 19.64
C ALA A 259 1.94 0.32 21.00
N SER A 260 3.13 0.90 20.99
CA SER A 260 3.93 1.17 22.17
C SER A 260 4.61 2.53 22.00
N PRO A 261 4.17 3.61 22.64
CA PRO A 261 4.46 4.94 22.12
C PRO A 261 5.82 5.48 22.67
N ALA A 262 6.92 5.14 21.99
CA ALA A 262 8.28 5.56 22.32
C ALA A 262 8.55 7.02 21.89
N GLY A 263 9.32 7.75 22.70
CA GLY A 263 9.66 9.15 22.47
C GLY A 263 10.90 9.35 21.58
N GLN A 264 11.21 10.61 21.28
CA GLN A 264 12.38 11.02 20.48
C GLN A 264 13.68 10.37 21.01
N GLY A 265 14.44 9.76 20.10
CA GLY A 265 15.71 9.11 20.39
C GLY A 265 15.61 7.79 21.17
N GLN A 266 14.39 7.28 21.40
CA GLN A 266 14.20 5.95 21.98
C GLN A 266 14.13 4.89 20.87
N ALA A 267 14.49 3.66 21.23
CA ALA A 267 14.38 2.50 20.37
C ALA A 267 12.94 2.23 19.92
N CYS A 268 12.81 1.72 18.69
CA CYS A 268 11.57 1.22 18.09
C CYS A 268 11.88 -0.02 17.25
N ASP A 269 10.89 -0.90 17.07
CA ASP A 269 11.00 -2.05 16.17
C ASP A 269 10.17 -1.80 14.91
N ASP A 270 8.95 -1.29 15.10
CA ASP A 270 8.00 -0.97 14.03
C ASP A 270 7.66 0.52 13.93
N TYR A 271 7.14 0.93 12.77
CA TYR A 271 6.72 2.32 12.53
C TYR A 271 5.62 2.81 13.48
N THR A 272 4.84 1.91 14.10
CA THR A 272 3.80 2.23 15.10
C THR A 272 4.31 2.30 16.54
N ASP A 273 5.60 2.05 16.77
CA ASP A 273 6.22 2.11 18.10
C ASP A 273 6.69 3.51 18.47
N CYS A 274 6.63 4.46 17.56
CA CYS A 274 6.94 5.84 17.89
C CYS A 274 5.68 6.61 18.27
N GLN A 275 5.81 7.62 19.13
CA GLN A 275 4.71 8.56 19.37
C GLN A 275 4.26 9.20 18.04
N PRO A 276 2.96 9.53 17.88
CA PRO A 276 2.47 10.32 16.76
C PRO A 276 3.35 11.56 16.51
N GLY A 277 3.76 11.77 15.27
CA GLY A 277 4.71 12.83 14.87
C GLY A 277 6.17 12.41 14.82
N LEU A 278 6.48 11.15 15.13
CA LEU A 278 7.81 10.57 15.04
C LEU A 278 7.85 9.41 14.03
N ALA A 279 9.02 9.20 13.42
CA ALA A 279 9.35 8.16 12.48
C ALA A 279 10.34 7.17 13.12
N CYS A 280 10.16 5.87 12.87
CA CYS A 280 11.13 4.85 13.26
C CYS A 280 12.19 4.69 12.15
N VAL A 281 13.43 5.12 12.38
CA VAL A 281 14.53 5.08 11.39
C VAL A 281 15.74 4.34 11.91
N ALA A 282 16.64 3.93 11.00
CA ALA A 282 17.89 3.30 11.36
C ALA A 282 18.70 4.13 12.38
N LYS A 283 19.25 3.46 13.40
CA LYS A 283 20.01 4.05 14.50
C LYS A 283 21.23 4.86 14.05
N ASP A 284 21.84 4.46 12.94
CA ASP A 284 23.00 5.17 12.37
C ASP A 284 22.65 6.60 11.94
N LEU A 285 21.37 6.86 11.68
CA LEU A 285 20.86 8.17 11.29
C LEU A 285 20.51 9.08 12.48
N VAL A 286 20.45 8.53 13.70
CA VAL A 286 20.00 9.23 14.91
C VAL A 286 21.03 9.10 16.03
N PRO A 287 22.02 10.00 16.09
CA PRO A 287 23.02 10.00 17.15
C PRO A 287 22.39 10.15 18.53
N GLY A 288 22.82 9.31 19.48
CA GLY A 288 22.30 9.33 20.85
C GLY A 288 21.07 8.45 21.06
N CYS A 289 20.71 7.62 20.08
CA CYS A 289 19.64 6.65 20.23
C CYS A 289 19.88 5.69 21.40
N GLN A 290 18.86 5.58 22.26
CA GLN A 290 18.84 4.78 23.47
C GLN A 290 18.27 3.38 23.17
N GLY A 291 18.92 2.34 23.68
CA GLY A 291 18.48 0.96 23.51
C GLY A 291 19.43 0.13 22.62
N ASN A 292 19.13 -1.16 22.51
CA ASN A 292 19.90 -2.12 21.70
C ASN A 292 19.29 -2.34 20.32
N ASP A 293 18.09 -1.82 20.07
CA ASP A 293 17.37 -2.03 18.83
C ASP A 293 18.04 -1.30 17.66
N PRO A 294 17.87 -1.81 16.43
CA PRO A 294 18.52 -1.25 15.24
C PRO A 294 17.92 0.09 14.80
N ASN A 295 16.74 0.44 15.31
CA ASN A 295 15.98 1.62 14.89
C ASN A 295 15.61 2.52 16.08
N CYS A 296 15.35 3.78 15.78
CA CYS A 296 15.14 4.85 16.74
C CYS A 296 14.10 5.84 16.26
N CYS A 297 13.28 6.34 17.17
CA CYS A 297 12.28 7.35 16.87
C CYS A 297 12.93 8.71 16.64
N THR A 298 12.62 9.36 15.53
CA THR A 298 13.00 10.75 15.25
C THR A 298 11.85 11.57 14.71
N GLN A 299 11.86 12.89 14.90
CA GLN A 299 10.74 13.75 14.53
C GLN A 299 10.64 13.98 13.03
N TRP A 300 9.40 14.08 12.53
CA TRP A 300 9.11 14.72 11.25
C TRP A 300 9.34 16.23 11.36
N CYS A 301 9.66 16.88 10.26
CA CYS A 301 9.91 18.33 10.20
C CYS A 301 9.37 18.91 8.89
N ASP A 302 8.94 20.17 8.94
CA ASP A 302 8.48 20.91 7.76
C ASP A 302 9.67 21.60 7.10
N LEU A 303 9.93 21.30 5.83
CA LEU A 303 11.02 21.85 5.03
C LEU A 303 10.84 23.34 4.71
N ASN A 304 9.63 23.87 4.81
CA ASN A 304 9.33 25.29 4.59
C ASN A 304 9.49 26.14 5.85
N GLU A 305 9.62 25.52 7.03
CA GLU A 305 9.81 26.19 8.30
C GLU A 305 11.28 26.14 8.75
N PRO A 306 11.68 26.99 9.71
CA PRO A 306 13.02 26.91 10.30
C PRO A 306 13.30 25.53 10.90
N ASP A 307 14.50 24.99 10.64
CA ASP A 307 14.90 23.65 11.06
C ASP A 307 14.64 23.41 12.56
N PRO A 308 13.67 22.53 12.91
CA PRO A 308 13.35 22.22 14.30
C PRO A 308 14.25 21.10 14.87
N CYS A 309 15.12 20.49 14.05
CA CYS A 309 15.95 19.37 14.46
C CYS A 309 17.06 19.83 15.41
N MET A 310 17.31 19.03 16.44
CA MET A 310 18.42 19.29 17.37
C MET A 310 19.73 18.78 16.78
N ALA A 311 20.73 19.66 16.70
CA ALA A 311 22.07 19.29 16.28
C ALA A 311 22.58 18.06 17.06
N PRO A 312 23.19 17.07 16.38
CA PRO A 312 23.71 17.11 15.01
C PRO A 312 22.71 16.75 13.90
N LEU A 313 21.43 16.54 14.22
CA LEU A 313 20.40 16.28 13.21
C LEU A 313 20.04 17.56 12.45
N SER A 314 19.60 17.40 11.21
CA SER A 314 19.03 18.47 10.39
C SER A 314 17.77 17.98 9.68
N CYS A 315 16.90 18.90 9.28
CA CYS A 315 15.70 18.55 8.54
C CYS A 315 16.06 18.17 7.11
N VAL A 316 16.03 16.87 6.79
CA VAL A 316 16.35 16.33 5.46
C VAL A 316 15.05 15.95 4.76
N ALA A 317 14.95 16.25 3.46
CA ALA A 317 13.78 15.87 2.67
C ALA A 317 13.55 14.36 2.72
N PHE A 318 12.31 13.96 3.01
CA PHE A 318 11.97 12.54 3.14
C PHE A 318 11.85 11.85 1.77
N PHE A 319 11.27 12.56 0.79
CA PHE A 319 11.13 12.09 -0.58
C PHE A 319 12.31 12.54 -1.44
N ALA A 320 12.66 11.73 -2.44
CA ALA A 320 13.57 12.15 -3.49
C ALA A 320 13.00 13.35 -4.28
N PRO A 321 13.87 14.16 -4.91
CA PRO A 321 13.42 15.24 -5.79
C PRO A 321 12.42 14.74 -6.83
N ASP A 322 11.31 15.46 -6.96
CA ASP A 322 10.20 15.17 -7.89
C ASP A 322 9.41 13.86 -7.65
N GLU A 323 9.68 13.15 -6.55
CA GLU A 323 8.92 11.93 -6.17
C GLU A 323 7.90 12.19 -5.07
N ALA A 324 7.97 13.34 -4.40
CA ALA A 324 7.04 13.69 -3.35
C ALA A 324 5.64 13.93 -3.93
N PRO A 325 4.58 13.29 -3.38
CA PRO A 325 3.22 13.72 -3.65
C PRO A 325 3.06 15.22 -3.34
N PRO A 326 2.30 16.00 -4.13
CA PRO A 326 2.21 17.44 -3.93
C PRO A 326 1.80 17.90 -2.52
N MET A 327 1.05 17.05 -1.80
CA MET A 327 0.63 17.31 -0.41
C MET A 327 1.66 16.91 0.66
N LEU A 328 2.78 16.31 0.27
CA LEU A 328 3.83 15.83 1.17
C LEU A 328 5.22 16.34 0.76
N ALA A 329 5.28 17.30 -0.16
CA ALA A 329 6.52 17.86 -0.69
C ALA A 329 7.32 18.67 0.35
N ASP A 330 6.65 19.08 1.42
CA ASP A 330 7.17 19.79 2.59
C ASP A 330 7.60 18.86 3.72
N VAL A 331 7.36 17.54 3.60
CA VAL A 331 7.71 16.58 4.63
C VAL A 331 9.20 16.25 4.60
N GLY A 332 9.88 16.60 5.69
CA GLY A 332 11.24 16.19 6.00
C GLY A 332 11.30 15.35 7.27
N ILE A 333 12.48 14.81 7.55
CA ILE A 333 12.77 13.98 8.72
C ILE A 333 14.10 14.42 9.37
N CYS A 334 14.13 14.42 10.70
CA CYS A 334 15.33 14.80 11.45
C CYS A 334 16.32 13.63 11.53
N ILE A 335 17.31 13.63 10.64
CA ILE A 335 18.39 12.65 10.60
C ILE A 335 19.73 13.37 10.45
N VAL A 336 20.84 12.64 10.58
CA VAL A 336 22.13 13.18 10.12
C VAL A 336 22.10 13.33 8.58
N PRO A 337 22.49 14.50 8.05
CA PRO A 337 22.53 14.76 6.61
C PRO A 337 23.68 14.07 5.89
#